data_AF-A0A9E4GN49-F1
#
_entry.id   AF-A0A9E4GN49-F1
#
_cell.length_a   1.000
_cell.length_b   1.000
_cell.length_c   1.000
_cell.angle_alpha   90.00
_cell.angle_beta   90.00
_cell.angle_gamma   90.00
#
_symmetry.space_group_name_H-M   'P 1'
#
loop_
_entity.id
_entity.type
_entity.pdbx_description
1 polymer ?
#
loop_
_entity_poly.entity_id
_entity_poly.type
_entity_poly.pdbx_seq_one_letter_code
_entity_poly.pdbx_strand_id
1 'polypeptide(L)'
;IGWFPVEFTQAATTSPFFSGLPPSLEVFHWHGDTFDLPAGAVHIARSRACQNQAFICDERLVGLQFHLETTPHAAAELIRHCRHEIVPARFIQTEQDMLADGGRFETINTAMEQVLAGLERWERV
;
A
#
# COMPACT_ATOMS: atom_id res chain seq x y z
N ILE A 1 -1.33 -2.33 -11.30
CA ILE A 1 0.02 -1.80 -11.57
C ILE A 1 -0.08 -0.29 -11.79
N GLY A 2 0.53 0.50 -10.91
CA GLY A 2 0.45 1.96 -10.89
C GLY A 2 -0.27 2.49 -9.64
N TRP A 3 -0.72 3.75 -9.70
CA TRP A 3 -1.32 4.49 -8.60
C TRP A 3 -2.82 4.28 -8.51
N PHE A 4 -3.29 3.72 -7.40
CA PHE A 4 -4.72 3.53 -7.14
C PHE A 4 -5.04 3.67 -5.64
N PRO A 5 -6.24 4.14 -5.29
CA PRO A 5 -6.64 4.28 -3.91
C PRO A 5 -6.85 2.93 -3.22
N VAL A 6 -6.38 2.85 -1.98
CA VAL A 6 -6.86 1.90 -0.99
C VAL A 6 -7.80 2.60 -0.02
N GLU A 7 -8.88 1.91 0.34
CA GLU A 7 -9.83 2.30 1.38
C GLU A 7 -9.47 1.56 2.66
N PHE A 8 -9.27 2.31 3.75
CA PHE A 8 -9.04 1.73 5.07
C PHE A 8 -10.37 1.36 5.74
N THR A 9 -10.41 0.21 6.39
CA THR A 9 -11.60 -0.27 7.12
C THR A 9 -11.76 0.48 8.44
N GLN A 10 -12.90 0.30 9.10
CA GLN A 10 -13.11 0.84 10.45
C GLN A 10 -12.08 0.30 11.46
N ALA A 11 -11.56 -0.91 11.28
CA ALA A 11 -10.53 -1.45 12.17
C ALA A 11 -9.18 -0.74 12.05
N ALA A 12 -8.90 -0.12 10.90
CA ALA A 12 -7.69 0.67 10.70
C ALA A 12 -7.66 1.93 11.59
N THR A 13 -8.81 2.54 11.87
CA THR A 13 -8.88 3.80 12.64
C THR A 13 -8.54 3.63 14.11
N THR A 14 -8.66 2.41 14.64
CA THR A 14 -8.27 2.07 16.02
C THR A 14 -6.87 1.47 16.10
N SER A 15 -6.21 1.25 14.96
CA SER A 15 -4.88 0.64 14.91
C SER A 15 -3.77 1.66 15.18
N PRO A 16 -2.75 1.33 15.99
CA PRO A 16 -1.59 2.21 16.19
C PRO A 16 -0.79 2.44 14.90
N PHE A 17 -0.95 1.57 13.89
CA PHE A 17 -0.27 1.65 12.59
C PHE A 17 -0.98 2.58 11.60
N PHE A 18 -2.31 2.60 11.59
CA PHE A 18 -3.09 3.23 10.51
C PHE A 18 -4.02 4.37 10.98
N SER A 19 -4.18 4.59 12.29
CA SER A 19 -5.10 5.60 12.84
C SER A 19 -4.77 7.05 12.46
N GLY A 20 -3.52 7.34 12.09
CA GLY A 20 -3.10 8.66 11.59
C GLY A 20 -3.32 8.89 10.10
N LEU A 21 -3.67 7.84 9.34
CA LEU A 21 -3.86 7.92 7.89
C LEU A 21 -5.28 8.38 7.53
N PRO A 22 -5.45 9.03 6.37
CA PRO A 22 -6.78 9.37 5.87
C PRO A 22 -7.62 8.11 5.59
N PRO A 23 -8.96 8.19 5.53
CA PRO A 23 -9.83 7.04 5.26
C PRO A 23 -9.55 6.32 3.93
N SER A 24 -8.97 7.04 2.97
CA SER A 24 -8.50 6.50 1.69
C SER A 24 -7.17 7.16 1.35
N LEU A 25 -6.26 6.39 0.77
CA LEU A 25 -4.94 6.87 0.35
C LEU A 25 -4.62 6.32 -1.05
N GLU A 26 -4.19 7.18 -1.97
CA GLU A 26 -3.61 6.72 -3.24
C GLU A 26 -2.21 6.15 -2.98
N VAL A 27 -2.00 4.90 -3.38
CA VAL A 27 -0.76 4.16 -3.13
C VAL A 27 -0.25 3.50 -4.40
N PHE A 28 1.03 3.09 -4.39
CA PHE A 28 1.64 2.42 -5.53
C PHE A 28 1.37 0.90 -5.47
N HIS A 29 0.92 0.33 -6.58
CA HIS A 29 0.63 -1.10 -6.70
C HIS A 29 1.50 -1.73 -7.77
N TRP A 30 2.14 -2.85 -7.46
CA TRP A 30 2.79 -3.69 -8.46
C TRP A 30 2.58 -5.18 -8.15
N HIS A 31 1.35 -5.66 -8.36
CA HIS A 31 1.00 -7.07 -8.13
C HIS A 31 -0.08 -7.55 -9.10
N GLY A 32 -0.08 -8.86 -9.36
CA GLY A 32 -1.12 -9.58 -10.09
C GLY A 32 -1.88 -10.59 -9.22
N ASP A 33 -1.19 -11.21 -8.26
CA ASP A 33 -1.78 -12.13 -7.30
C ASP A 33 -2.34 -11.40 -6.07
N THR A 34 -3.03 -12.16 -5.21
CA THR A 34 -3.53 -11.72 -3.90
C THR A 34 -3.42 -12.86 -2.90
N PHE A 35 -3.86 -12.62 -1.66
CA PHE A 35 -3.86 -13.58 -0.58
C PHE A 35 -5.24 -13.66 0.08
N ASP A 36 -5.51 -14.78 0.74
CA ASP A 36 -6.58 -14.88 1.72
C ASP A 36 -6.10 -14.34 3.08
N LEU A 37 -7.03 -13.82 3.87
CA LEU A 37 -6.71 -13.36 5.21
C LEU A 37 -6.30 -14.56 6.08
N PRO A 38 -5.13 -14.50 6.75
CA PRO A 38 -4.76 -15.51 7.73
C PRO A 38 -5.81 -15.64 8.84
N ALA A 39 -5.93 -16.83 9.42
CA ALA A 39 -6.83 -17.04 10.56
C ALA A 39 -6.48 -16.09 11.71
N GLY A 40 -7.49 -15.39 12.24
CA GLY A 40 -7.31 -14.40 13.30
C GLY A 40 -6.77 -13.04 12.84
N ALA A 41 -6.50 -12.86 11.54
CA ALA A 41 -6.10 -11.57 11.01
C ALA A 41 -7.29 -10.58 10.92
N VAL A 42 -7.01 -9.33 11.24
CA VAL A 42 -7.93 -8.20 11.10
C VAL A 42 -7.72 -7.56 9.74
N HIS A 43 -8.80 -7.43 8.96
CA HIS A 43 -8.77 -6.81 7.63
C HIS A 43 -8.66 -5.28 7.74
N ILE A 44 -7.63 -4.70 7.11
CA ILE A 44 -7.27 -3.29 7.29
C ILE A 44 -7.54 -2.43 6.06
N ALA A 45 -7.29 -2.94 4.85
CA ALA A 45 -7.46 -2.15 3.65
C ALA A 45 -7.98 -3.00 2.50
N ARG A 46 -8.71 -2.35 1.59
CA ARG A 46 -9.18 -2.91 0.31
C ARG A 46 -9.01 -1.89 -0.81
N SER A 47 -9.16 -2.32 -2.04
CA SER A 47 -9.22 -1.47 -3.22
C SER A 47 -10.33 -1.95 -4.15
N ARG A 48 -10.66 -1.17 -5.16
CA ARG A 48 -11.64 -1.58 -6.17
C ARG A 48 -11.23 -2.88 -6.91
N ALA A 49 -9.94 -3.12 -7.09
CA ALA A 49 -9.42 -4.24 -7.88
C ALA A 49 -9.05 -5.46 -7.02
N CYS A 50 -8.79 -5.26 -5.73
CA CYS A 50 -8.30 -6.28 -4.82
C CYS A 50 -8.88 -6.06 -3.42
N GLN A 51 -9.59 -7.05 -2.90
CA GLN A 51 -10.26 -6.98 -1.59
C GLN A 51 -9.27 -6.96 -0.44
N ASN A 52 -8.20 -7.75 -0.52
CA ASN A 52 -7.22 -7.92 0.56
C ASN A 52 -5.97 -7.11 0.24
N GLN A 53 -5.92 -5.86 0.73
CA GLN A 53 -4.78 -4.96 0.52
C GLN A 53 -3.89 -4.82 1.76
N ALA A 54 -4.46 -4.97 2.96
CA ALA A 54 -3.68 -5.02 4.19
C ALA A 54 -4.39 -5.80 5.30
N PHE A 55 -3.61 -6.36 6.22
CA PHE A 55 -4.10 -6.98 7.44
C PHE A 55 -3.17 -6.76 8.63
N ILE A 56 -3.72 -6.92 9.84
CA ILE A 56 -2.94 -7.04 11.08
C ILE A 56 -3.18 -8.42 11.67
N CYS A 57 -2.14 -9.09 12.13
CA CYS A 57 -2.20 -10.37 12.83
C CYS A 57 -1.44 -10.27 14.15
N ASP A 58 -1.94 -10.95 15.19
CA ASP A 58 -1.34 -10.95 16.55
C ASP A 58 -0.99 -9.56 17.08
N GLU A 59 -1.80 -8.55 16.73
CA GLU A 59 -1.66 -7.13 17.10
C GLU A 59 -0.38 -6.42 16.62
N ARG A 60 0.63 -7.14 16.10
CA ARG A 60 1.96 -6.61 15.80
C ARG A 60 2.52 -6.97 14.41
N LEU A 61 1.92 -7.94 13.73
CA LEU A 61 2.29 -8.31 12.37
C LEU A 61 1.43 -7.55 11.38
N VAL A 62 2.05 -6.71 10.56
CA VAL A 62 1.38 -5.95 9.50
C VAL A 62 1.73 -6.59 8.15
N GLY A 63 0.70 -6.95 7.38
CA GLY A 63 0.85 -7.36 5.98
C GLY A 63 0.31 -6.26 5.05
N LEU A 64 1.11 -5.87 4.06
CA LEU A 64 0.74 -4.90 3.02
C LEU A 64 0.90 -5.54 1.63
N GLN A 65 -0.11 -5.38 0.77
CA GLN A 65 -0.03 -5.78 -0.64
C GLN A 65 0.48 -4.65 -1.54
N PHE A 66 0.21 -3.41 -1.14
CA PHE A 66 0.64 -2.18 -1.82
C PHE A 66 1.98 -1.69 -1.28
N HIS A 67 2.60 -0.77 -2.03
CA HIS A 67 3.93 -0.28 -1.76
C HIS A 67 3.87 1.17 -1.26
N LEU A 68 4.22 1.37 0.01
CA LEU A 68 4.40 2.71 0.59
C LEU A 68 5.85 3.19 0.53
N GLU A 69 6.78 2.25 0.35
CA GLU A 69 8.23 2.44 0.34
C GLU A 69 8.78 2.87 -1.02
N THR A 70 7.96 2.84 -2.07
CA THR A 70 8.42 3.10 -3.43
C THR A 70 8.91 4.53 -3.55
N THR A 71 10.08 4.71 -4.18
CA THR A 71 10.65 6.01 -4.55
C THR A 71 10.58 6.20 -6.07
N PRO A 72 10.76 7.43 -6.60
CA PRO A 72 10.82 7.64 -8.05
C PRO A 72 11.88 6.78 -8.74
N HIS A 73 13.05 6.62 -8.11
CA HIS A 73 14.12 5.79 -8.63
C HIS A 73 13.74 4.30 -8.64
N ALA A 74 13.18 3.80 -7.53
CA ALA A 74 12.74 2.41 -7.44
C ALA A 74 11.63 2.09 -8.46
N ALA A 75 10.66 2.98 -8.65
CA ALA A 75 9.62 2.82 -9.66
C ALA A 75 10.18 2.80 -11.08
N ALA A 76 11.14 3.67 -11.40
CA ALA A 76 11.80 3.68 -12.71
C ALA A 76 12.57 2.38 -12.98
N GLU A 77 13.29 1.85 -11.99
CA GLU A 77 13.99 0.57 -12.13
C GLU A 77 13.02 -0.60 -12.26
N LEU A 78 11.92 -0.59 -11.50
CA LEU A 78 10.86 -1.60 -11.60
C LEU A 78 10.21 -1.60 -12.99
N ILE A 79 9.91 -0.42 -13.53
CA ILE A 79 9.44 -0.25 -14.92
C ILE A 79 10.46 -0.79 -15.92
N ARG A 80 11.75 -0.46 -15.75
CA ARG A 80 12.80 -0.90 -16.68
C ARG A 80 12.90 -2.42 -16.74
N HIS A 81 12.83 -3.09 -15.60
CA HIS A 81 13.03 -4.53 -15.49
C HIS A 81 11.75 -5.36 -15.70
N CYS A 82 10.59 -4.79 -15.37
CA CYS A 82 9.29 -5.47 -15.45
C CYS A 82 8.35 -4.83 -16.50
N ARG A 83 8.91 -4.11 -17.49
CA ARG A 83 8.14 -3.42 -18.54
C ARG A 83 7.10 -4.30 -19.23
N HIS A 84 7.41 -5.59 -19.39
CA HIS A 84 6.55 -6.57 -20.05
C HIS A 84 5.22 -6.81 -19.32
N GLU A 85 5.11 -6.45 -18.04
CA GLU A 85 3.87 -6.52 -17.26
C GLU A 85 2.94 -5.32 -17.51
N ILE A 86 3.46 -4.24 -18.09
CA ILE A 86 2.70 -3.02 -18.40
C ILE A 86 1.96 -3.21 -19.72
N VAL A 87 0.77 -3.82 -19.64
CA VAL A 87 -0.12 -4.09 -20.77
C VAL A 87 -1.41 -3.25 -20.69
N PRO A 88 -2.09 -2.96 -21.81
CA PRO A 88 -3.37 -2.27 -21.78
C PRO A 88 -4.43 -3.06 -21.00
N ALA A 89 -4.73 -2.60 -19.78
CA ALA A 89 -5.76 -3.19 -18.92
C ALA A 89 -6.36 -2.15 -17.97
N ARG A 90 -7.53 -2.46 -17.41
CA ARG A 90 -8.32 -1.52 -16.58
C ARG A 90 -7.56 -0.95 -15.38
N PHE A 91 -6.70 -1.75 -14.74
CA PHE A 91 -5.97 -1.40 -13.52
C PHE A 91 -4.45 -1.41 -13.74
N ILE A 92 -4.02 -1.09 -14.96
CA ILE A 92 -2.62 -0.92 -15.34
C ILE A 92 -2.48 0.47 -15.96
N GLN A 93 -1.73 1.34 -15.29
CA GLN A 93 -1.39 2.68 -15.81
C GLN A 93 -0.24 2.60 -16.81
N THR A 94 -0.04 3.67 -17.59
CA THR A 94 1.14 3.78 -18.44
C THR A 94 2.38 4.14 -17.62
N GLU A 95 3.58 3.85 -18.15
CA GLU A 95 4.85 4.26 -17.54
C GLU A 95 4.91 5.77 -17.31
N GLN A 96 4.41 6.54 -18.28
CA GLN A 96 4.35 7.99 -18.22
C GLN A 96 3.47 8.45 -17.05
N ASP A 97 2.27 7.88 -16.89
CA ASP A 97 1.36 8.25 -15.81
C ASP A 97 1.91 7.88 -14.43
N MET A 98 2.62 6.75 -14.32
CA MET A 98 3.23 6.30 -13.06
C MET A 98 4.33 7.24 -12.59
N LEU A 99 5.10 7.82 -13.52
CA LEU A 99 6.25 8.69 -13.20
C LEU A 99 5.92 10.20 -13.27
N ALA A 100 4.70 10.57 -13.67
CA ALA A 100 4.33 11.95 -13.96
C ALA A 100 4.35 12.90 -12.74
N ASP A 101 4.16 12.38 -11.53
CA ASP A 101 4.05 13.20 -10.33
C ASP A 101 4.88 12.61 -9.18
N GLY A 102 5.98 13.30 -8.87
CA GLY A 102 6.89 12.97 -7.78
C GLY A 102 6.26 13.07 -6.39
N GLY A 103 5.28 13.96 -6.20
CA GLY A 103 4.65 14.21 -4.90
C GLY A 103 3.83 13.02 -4.37
N ARG A 104 3.39 12.13 -5.27
CA ARG A 104 2.75 10.86 -4.89
C ARG A 104 3.71 9.96 -4.10
N PHE A 105 4.99 9.91 -4.48
CA PHE A 105 6.01 9.14 -3.76
C PHE A 105 6.26 9.72 -2.37
N GLU A 106 6.42 11.04 -2.24
CA GLU A 106 6.60 11.70 -0.95
C GLU A 106 5.42 11.42 0.00
N THR A 107 4.20 11.45 -0.55
CA THR A 107 2.97 11.17 0.19
C THR A 107 2.96 9.75 0.77
N ILE A 108 3.25 8.74 -0.04
CA ILE A 108 3.25 7.35 0.44
C ILE A 108 4.44 7.06 1.37
N ASN A 109 5.60 7.69 1.15
CA ASN A 109 6.75 7.52 2.03
C ASN A 109 6.47 8.14 3.41
N THR A 110 5.81 9.31 3.46
CA THR A 110 5.33 9.89 4.73
C THR A 110 4.31 8.98 5.42
N ALA A 111 3.41 8.33 4.66
CA ALA A 111 2.50 7.35 5.23
C ALA A 111 3.24 6.11 5.78
N MET A 112 4.31 5.67 5.11
CA MET A 112 5.17 4.58 5.59
C MET A 112 5.81 4.93 6.93
N GLU A 113 6.33 6.15 7.08
CA GLU A 113 6.89 6.63 8.35
C GLU A 113 5.86 6.57 9.49
N GLN A 114 4.61 6.94 9.22
CA GLN A 114 3.53 6.87 10.22
C GLN A 114 3.21 5.42 10.63
N VAL A 115 3.17 4.52 9.65
CA VAL A 115 2.97 3.07 9.89
C VAL A 115 4.13 2.51 10.72
N LEU A 116 5.37 2.83 10.37
CA LEU A 116 6.56 2.38 11.10
C LEU A 116 6.61 2.95 12.51
N ALA A 117 6.25 4.22 12.71
CA ALA A 117 6.13 4.81 14.04
C ALA A 117 5.06 4.12 14.92
N GLY A 118 4.11 3.42 14.30
CA GLY A 118 3.17 2.54 15.00
C GLY A 118 3.84 1.36 15.69
N LEU A 119 4.95 0.85 15.15
CA LEU A 119 5.74 -0.23 15.77
C LEU A 119 6.42 0.24 17.05
N GLU A 120 6.96 1.46 17.06
CA GLU A 120 7.64 2.03 18.24
C GLU A 120 6.68 2.34 19.39
N ARG A 121 5.44 2.72 19.07
CA ARG A 121 4.38 2.95 20.07
C ARG A 121 3.95 1.66 20.76
N TRP A 122 4.11 0.51 20.10
CA TRP A 122 3.77 -0.80 20.65
C TRP A 122 4.75 -1.26 21.74
N GLU A 123 6.05 -0.98 21.63
CA GLU A 123 7.05 -1.39 22.64
C GLU A 123 6.86 -0.74 24.02
N ARG A 124 5.97 0.25 24.14
CA ARG A 124 5.73 1.02 25.37
C ARG A 124 4.46 0.64 26.12
N VAL A 125 3.77 -0.45 25.74
CA VAL A 125 2.57 -0.97 26.40
C VAL A 125 2.85 -2.31 27.07
#